data_AF-A0A3M0YD34-F1
#
_entry.id   AF-A0A3M0YD34-F1
#
_cell.length_a   1.000
_cell.length_b   1.000
_cell.length_c   1.000
_cell.angle_alpha   90.00
_cell.angle_beta   90.00
_cell.angle_gamma   90.00
#
_symmetry.space_group_name_H-M   'P 1'
#
loop_
_entity.id
_entity.type
_entity.pdbx_description
1 polymer ?
#
loop_
_entity_poly.entity_id
_entity_poly.type
_entity_poly.pdbx_seq_one_letter_code
_entity_poly.pdbx_strand_id
1 'polypeptide(L)'
;MVILALALLRLAWRLYDRRPAWPPSMPLWERQAAFAVHLLLYLLPVALPLSGWVINSAAAIPFKVFWLFPLPDIVLPSKPLEQLAKGVHGALGWILAGTVLLHVAAALRHHFILRDDVLRRMLPLLLLFPLLALGDWRMIPEKSRLEFYPTWEGQPVKGIFHRFQVFLDFDPSHPERGRLRVVVDVTSADLGSEDVNEAIAGPEWFDFAHFPKAVFEAQRIRKKGEGYVAEGRLTLKGVTRPVSVPFTWEDGRMRGRVVLWRTDFGIGSGEWAQDATIGFEVEVRFDVAFSGP
;
A
#
# COMPACT_ATOMS: atom_id res chain seq x y z
N MET A 1 11.44 12.17 -24.90
CA MET A 1 10.84 13.38 -24.27
C MET A 1 9.75 13.05 -23.28
N VAL A 2 8.83 12.13 -23.60
CA VAL A 2 7.87 11.62 -22.61
C VAL A 2 8.56 11.04 -21.37
N ILE A 3 9.61 10.23 -21.56
CA ILE A 3 10.39 9.69 -20.43
C ILE A 3 10.99 10.81 -19.57
N LEU A 4 11.50 11.89 -20.19
CA LEU A 4 12.02 13.05 -19.47
C LEU A 4 10.91 13.74 -18.65
N ALA A 5 9.75 13.99 -19.27
CA ALA A 5 8.61 14.60 -18.59
C ALA A 5 8.12 13.75 -17.40
N LEU A 6 7.98 12.43 -17.59
CA LEU A 6 7.61 11.49 -16.54
C LEU A 6 8.67 11.41 -15.43
N ALA A 7 9.95 11.43 -15.78
CA ALA A 7 11.05 11.44 -14.82
C ALA A 7 11.06 12.72 -13.97
N LEU A 8 10.83 13.89 -14.59
CA LEU A 8 10.71 15.17 -13.90
C LEU A 8 9.46 15.22 -13.02
N LEU A 9 8.31 14.74 -13.50
CA LEU A 9 7.09 14.61 -12.70
C LEU A 9 7.32 13.72 -11.49
N ARG A 10 7.97 12.56 -11.68
CA ARG A 10 8.32 11.65 -10.59
C ARG A 10 9.27 12.30 -9.58
N LEU A 11 10.24 13.09 -10.05
CA LEU A 11 11.14 13.83 -9.17
C LEU A 11 10.39 14.89 -8.37
N ALA A 12 9.47 15.63 -9.00
CA ALA A 12 8.63 16.60 -8.32
C ALA A 12 7.73 15.94 -7.26
N TRP A 13 7.10 14.81 -7.60
CA TRP A 13 6.31 14.02 -6.64
C TRP A 13 7.14 13.60 -5.43
N ARG A 14 8.38 13.16 -5.66
CA ARG A 14 9.29 12.76 -4.59
C ARG A 14 9.62 13.89 -3.61
N LEU A 15 9.55 15.14 -4.03
CA LEU A 15 9.78 16.28 -3.14
C LEU A 15 8.59 16.54 -2.20
N TYR A 16 7.39 16.09 -2.58
CA TYR A 16 6.17 16.24 -1.79
C TYR A 16 5.92 15.04 -0.86
N ASP A 17 6.18 13.83 -1.35
CA ASP A 17 5.87 12.59 -0.65
C ASP A 17 6.92 12.24 0.44
N ARG A 18 6.45 11.92 1.65
CA ARG A 18 7.33 11.60 2.80
C ARG A 18 7.74 10.14 2.72
N ARG A 19 9.04 9.88 2.59
CA ARG A 19 9.57 8.52 2.51
C ARG A 19 9.32 7.73 3.80
N PRO A 20 8.95 6.45 3.70
CA PRO A 20 8.99 5.54 4.84
C PRO A 20 10.39 5.51 5.46
N ALA A 21 10.47 5.37 6.78
CA ALA A 21 11.75 5.20 7.47
C ALA A 21 12.44 3.89 7.06
N TRP A 22 13.78 3.91 7.05
CA TRP A 22 14.58 2.71 6.82
C TRP A 22 14.31 1.65 7.89
N PRO A 23 14.36 0.34 7.57
CA PRO A 23 14.29 -0.70 8.58
C PRO A 23 15.38 -0.50 9.66
N PRO A 24 15.06 -0.61 10.96
CA PRO A 24 16.03 -0.40 12.04
C PRO A 24 17.25 -1.33 11.94
N SER A 25 17.04 -2.55 11.46
CA SER A 25 18.05 -3.61 11.28
C SER A 25 19.04 -3.39 10.12
N MET A 26 18.82 -2.39 9.25
CA MET A 26 19.67 -2.19 8.06
C MET A 26 21.01 -1.52 8.43
N PRO A 27 22.16 -2.13 8.11
CA PRO A 27 23.48 -1.57 8.38
C PRO A 27 23.76 -0.29 7.57
N LEU A 28 24.65 0.57 8.09
CA LEU A 28 24.92 1.90 7.52
C LEU A 28 25.41 1.86 6.06
N TRP A 29 26.25 0.89 5.71
CA TRP A 29 26.76 0.74 4.34
C TRP A 29 25.63 0.41 3.36
N GLU A 30 24.64 -0.38 3.77
CA GLU A 30 23.50 -0.77 2.94
C GLU A 30 22.55 0.42 2.75
N ARG A 31 22.38 1.26 3.78
CA ARG A 31 21.65 2.53 3.67
C ARG A 31 22.31 3.50 2.68
N GLN A 32 23.64 3.63 2.74
CA GLN A 32 24.41 4.48 1.82
C GLN A 32 24.35 3.95 0.37
N ALA A 33 24.50 2.64 0.19
CA ALA A 33 24.38 2.00 -1.12
C ALA A 33 22.97 2.16 -1.70
N ALA A 34 21.93 1.92 -0.89
CA ALA A 34 20.55 2.14 -1.27
C ALA A 34 20.32 3.61 -1.67
N PHE A 35 20.82 4.57 -0.89
CA PHE A 35 20.72 5.98 -1.25
C PHE A 35 21.38 6.28 -2.60
N ALA A 36 22.60 5.81 -2.83
CA ALA A 36 23.35 6.04 -4.06
C ALA A 36 22.64 5.43 -5.28
N VAL A 37 22.19 4.17 -5.19
CA VAL A 37 21.45 3.49 -6.27
C VAL A 37 20.15 4.23 -6.59
N HIS A 38 19.38 4.61 -5.57
CA HIS A 38 18.16 5.37 -5.81
C HIS A 38 18.48 6.73 -6.44
N LEU A 39 19.48 7.46 -5.96
CA LEU A 39 19.90 8.74 -6.55
C LEU A 39 20.23 8.59 -8.04
N LEU A 40 21.01 7.57 -8.40
CA LEU A 40 21.33 7.25 -9.80
C LEU A 40 20.06 6.95 -10.62
N LEU A 41 19.12 6.18 -10.07
CA LEU A 41 17.83 5.89 -10.72
C LEU A 41 16.92 7.11 -10.87
N TYR A 42 17.19 8.24 -10.18
CA TYR A 42 16.52 9.51 -10.45
C TYR A 42 17.25 10.36 -11.48
N LEU A 43 18.58 10.38 -11.46
CA LEU A 43 19.39 11.24 -12.34
C LEU A 43 19.52 10.66 -13.76
N LEU A 44 19.76 9.36 -13.89
CA LEU A 44 20.03 8.72 -15.19
C LEU A 44 18.85 8.79 -16.17
N PRO A 45 17.58 8.56 -15.75
CA PRO A 45 16.43 8.74 -16.64
C PRO A 45 16.19 10.18 -17.11
N VAL A 46 16.81 11.17 -16.47
CA VAL A 46 16.82 12.58 -16.92
C VAL A 46 18.00 12.84 -17.86
N ALA A 47 19.20 12.38 -17.48
CA ALA A 47 20.42 12.59 -18.26
C ALA A 47 20.41 11.88 -19.63
N LEU A 48 19.82 10.68 -19.72
CA LEU A 48 19.75 9.92 -20.98
C LEU A 48 18.93 10.64 -22.06
N PRO A 49 17.68 11.06 -21.82
CA PRO A 49 16.93 11.83 -22.81
C PRO A 49 17.57 13.18 -23.17
N LEU A 50 18.20 13.86 -22.21
CA LEU A 50 18.89 15.13 -22.46
C LEU A 50 20.10 14.94 -23.37
N SER A 51 20.95 13.95 -23.09
CA SER A 51 22.08 13.61 -23.97
C SER A 51 21.61 13.18 -25.36
N GLY A 52 20.50 12.45 -25.47
CA GLY A 52 19.88 12.13 -26.77
C GLY A 52 19.40 13.36 -27.54
N TRP A 53 18.86 14.37 -26.83
CA TRP A 53 18.45 15.64 -27.44
C TRP A 53 19.66 16.44 -27.96
N VAL A 54 20.77 16.43 -27.21
CA VAL A 54 22.04 17.03 -27.65
C VAL A 54 22.56 16.36 -28.92
N ILE A 55 22.50 15.01 -29.02
CA ILE A 55 22.90 14.29 -30.24
C ILE A 55 22.11 14.77 -31.45
N ASN A 56 20.77 14.79 -31.36
CA ASN A 56 19.92 15.18 -32.48
C ASN A 56 20.12 16.65 -32.88
N SER A 57 20.23 17.55 -31.90
CA SER A 57 20.49 18.99 -32.13
C SER A 57 21.84 19.20 -32.82
N ALA A 58 22.90 18.56 -32.30
CA ALA A 58 24.26 18.66 -32.86
C ALA A 58 24.38 18.02 -34.26
N ALA A 59 23.52 17.03 -34.57
CA ALA A 59 23.43 16.41 -35.88
C ALA A 59 22.56 17.18 -36.88
N ALA A 60 21.91 18.28 -36.46
CA ALA A 60 20.90 19.00 -37.23
C ALA A 60 19.73 18.10 -37.69
N ILE A 61 19.35 17.12 -36.85
CA ILE A 61 18.24 16.21 -37.10
C ILE A 61 17.06 16.64 -36.22
N PRO A 62 15.92 17.06 -36.81
CA PRO A 62 14.77 17.52 -36.04
C PRO A 62 14.24 16.42 -35.10
N PHE A 63 14.29 16.67 -33.78
CA PHE A 63 13.77 15.72 -32.80
C PHE A 63 12.26 15.91 -32.61
N LYS A 64 11.46 15.00 -33.16
CA LYS A 64 9.99 15.09 -33.09
C LYS A 64 9.42 14.32 -31.90
N VAL A 65 8.49 14.93 -31.16
CA VAL A 65 7.68 14.23 -30.16
C VAL A 65 6.48 13.61 -30.86
N PHE A 66 6.36 12.28 -30.77
CA PHE A 66 5.29 11.51 -31.40
C PHE A 66 5.00 11.98 -32.82
N TRP A 67 6.02 12.18 -33.66
CA TRP A 67 5.87 12.63 -35.07
C TRP A 67 5.11 13.95 -35.30
N LEU A 68 4.55 14.60 -34.27
CA LEU A 68 3.61 15.71 -34.37
C LEU A 68 4.31 17.07 -34.39
N PHE A 69 5.26 17.30 -33.48
CA PHE A 69 5.96 18.59 -33.36
C PHE A 69 7.47 18.39 -33.16
N PRO A 70 8.32 19.08 -33.94
CA PRO A 70 9.75 19.14 -33.67
C PRO A 70 10.01 19.98 -32.43
N LEU A 71 10.93 19.55 -31.59
CA LEU A 71 11.44 20.37 -30.50
C LEU A 71 12.53 21.31 -31.00
N PRO A 72 12.71 22.47 -30.36
CA PRO A 72 13.82 23.35 -30.66
C PRO A 72 15.16 22.64 -30.38
N ASP A 73 16.16 22.96 -31.20
CA ASP A 73 17.53 22.52 -30.96
C ASP A 73 18.07 23.23 -29.72
N ILE A 74 18.75 22.46 -28.86
CA ILE A 74 19.32 22.97 -27.60
C ILE A 74 20.81 23.30 -27.72
N VAL A 75 21.43 22.91 -28.82
CA VAL A 75 22.83 23.22 -29.18
C VAL A 75 22.93 23.45 -30.67
N LEU A 76 23.94 24.22 -31.09
CA LEU A 76 24.24 24.41 -32.51
C LEU A 76 24.82 23.13 -33.14
N PRO A 77 24.64 22.93 -34.46
CA PRO A 77 25.22 21.79 -35.18
C PRO A 77 26.75 21.70 -35.01
N SER A 78 27.25 20.54 -34.60
CA SER A 78 28.68 20.31 -34.36
C SER A 78 29.00 18.81 -34.35
N LYS A 79 29.81 18.36 -35.33
CA LYS A 79 30.23 16.96 -35.46
C LYS A 79 31.04 16.44 -34.26
N PRO A 80 32.01 17.21 -33.70
CA PRO A 80 32.71 16.79 -32.49
C PRO A 80 31.78 16.63 -31.28
N LEU A 81 30.82 17.57 -31.11
CA LEU A 81 29.85 17.50 -30.01
C LEU A 81 28.90 16.31 -30.18
N GLU A 82 28.44 16.05 -31.41
CA GLU A 82 27.60 14.89 -31.74
C GLU A 82 28.32 13.57 -31.34
N GLN A 83 29.59 13.43 -31.70
CA GLN A 83 30.39 12.23 -31.37
C GLN A 83 30.59 12.08 -29.87
N LEU A 84 30.94 13.16 -29.16
CA LEU A 84 31.06 13.15 -27.71
C LEU A 84 29.74 12.77 -27.04
N ALA A 85 28.63 13.39 -27.47
CA ALA A 85 27.31 13.13 -26.92
C ALA A 85 26.85 11.68 -27.16
N LYS A 86 27.16 11.09 -28.32
CA LYS A 86 26.94 9.65 -28.59
C LYS A 86 27.70 8.76 -27.61
N GLY A 87 28.98 9.07 -27.35
CA GLY A 87 29.79 8.35 -26.36
C GLY A 87 29.21 8.45 -24.94
N VAL A 88 28.87 9.66 -24.50
CA VAL A 88 28.25 9.90 -23.19
C VAL A 88 26.90 9.19 -23.07
N HIS A 89 26.05 9.28 -24.09
CA HIS A 89 24.74 8.63 -24.10
C HIS A 89 24.85 7.10 -24.00
N GLY A 90 25.77 6.51 -24.75
CA GLY A 90 26.06 5.08 -24.67
C GLY A 90 26.54 4.65 -23.28
N ALA A 91 27.48 5.40 -22.70
CA ALA A 91 27.98 5.14 -21.35
C ALA A 91 26.87 5.26 -20.29
N LEU A 92 26.04 6.31 -20.35
CA LEU A 92 24.88 6.49 -19.47
C LEU A 92 23.89 5.32 -19.59
N GLY A 93 23.71 4.77 -20.79
CA GLY A 93 22.86 3.60 -21.03
C GLY A 93 23.35 2.36 -20.27
N TRP A 94 24.65 2.06 -20.38
CA TRP A 94 25.27 0.93 -19.66
C TRP A 94 25.25 1.13 -18.13
N ILE A 95 25.51 2.35 -17.66
CA ILE A 95 25.44 2.68 -16.23
C ILE A 95 24.01 2.49 -15.70
N LEU A 96 23.00 2.95 -16.45
CA LEU A 96 21.60 2.74 -16.06
C LEU A 96 21.27 1.25 -16.01
N ALA A 97 21.65 0.47 -17.03
CA ALA A 97 21.40 -0.96 -17.07
C ALA A 97 22.01 -1.67 -15.85
N GLY A 98 23.27 -1.38 -15.52
CA GLY A 98 23.94 -1.92 -14.33
C GLY A 98 23.27 -1.50 -13.02
N THR A 99 22.86 -0.23 -12.93
CA THR A 99 22.17 0.30 -11.73
C THR A 99 20.81 -0.38 -11.52
N VAL A 100 20.04 -0.59 -12.59
CA VAL A 100 18.76 -1.31 -12.55
C VAL A 100 18.98 -2.76 -12.15
N LEU A 101 19.97 -3.44 -12.74
CA LEU A 101 20.31 -4.82 -12.38
C LEU A 101 20.65 -4.94 -10.89
N LEU A 102 21.51 -4.05 -10.38
CA LEU A 102 21.90 -4.02 -8.97
C LEU A 102 20.68 -3.77 -8.06
N HIS A 103 19.80 -2.84 -8.45
CA HIS A 103 18.59 -2.54 -7.70
C HIS A 103 17.65 -3.74 -7.61
N VAL A 104 17.41 -4.42 -8.74
CA VAL A 104 16.58 -5.63 -8.79
C VAL A 104 17.20 -6.74 -7.96
N ALA A 105 18.50 -7.01 -8.12
CA ALA A 105 19.21 -8.02 -7.35
C ALA A 105 19.13 -7.76 -5.83
N ALA A 106 19.27 -6.50 -5.41
CA ALA A 106 19.09 -6.12 -4.01
C ALA A 106 17.66 -6.39 -3.52
N ALA A 107 16.65 -5.96 -4.26
CA ALA A 107 15.25 -6.21 -3.91
C ALA A 107 14.92 -7.71 -3.79
N LEU A 108 15.48 -8.53 -4.68
CA LEU A 108 15.32 -9.99 -4.64
C LEU A 108 16.10 -10.62 -3.45
N ARG A 109 17.31 -10.14 -3.13
CA ARG A 109 18.04 -10.57 -1.93
C ARG A 109 17.25 -10.25 -0.66
N HIS A 110 16.70 -9.04 -0.57
CA HIS A 110 15.85 -8.63 0.54
C HIS A 110 14.62 -9.54 0.70
N HIS A 111 13.98 -9.89 -0.42
CA HIS A 111 12.79 -10.73 -0.40
C HIS A 111 13.08 -12.22 -0.11
N PHE A 112 14.06 -12.82 -0.79
CA PHE A 112 14.28 -14.27 -0.73
C PHE A 112 15.27 -14.71 0.34
N ILE A 113 16.28 -13.89 0.64
CA ILE A 113 17.35 -14.22 1.58
C ILE A 113 17.09 -13.58 2.94
N LEU A 114 16.91 -12.26 2.96
CA LEU A 114 16.68 -11.52 4.21
C LEU A 114 15.23 -11.61 4.71
N ARG A 115 14.30 -12.01 3.82
CA ARG A 115 12.87 -12.21 4.09
C ARG A 115 12.21 -10.99 4.75
N ASP A 116 12.59 -9.80 4.31
CA ASP A 116 12.00 -8.54 4.80
C ASP A 116 10.98 -7.94 3.82
N ASP A 117 10.30 -6.88 4.25
CA ASP A 117 9.24 -6.24 3.48
C ASP A 117 9.76 -5.20 2.45
N VAL A 118 11.06 -5.11 2.18
CA VAL A 118 11.60 -4.07 1.27
C VAL A 118 10.99 -4.15 -0.12
N LEU A 119 10.85 -5.36 -0.68
CA LEU A 119 10.20 -5.55 -1.99
C LEU A 119 8.72 -5.16 -1.96
N ARG A 120 8.01 -5.51 -0.87
CA ARG A 120 6.59 -5.18 -0.69
C ARG A 120 6.35 -3.67 -0.60
N ARG A 121 7.31 -2.91 -0.03
CA ARG A 121 7.31 -1.45 0.01
C ARG A 121 7.55 -0.79 -1.36
N MET A 122 8.09 -1.52 -2.34
CA MET A 122 8.31 -1.03 -3.71
C MET A 122 7.12 -1.32 -4.64
N LEU A 123 6.26 -2.26 -4.27
CA LEU A 123 5.05 -2.56 -5.03
C LEU A 123 4.05 -1.41 -4.86
N PRO A 124 3.51 -0.85 -5.95
CA PRO A 124 2.39 0.06 -5.84
C PRO A 124 1.24 -0.72 -5.20
N LEU A 125 0.72 -0.22 -4.06
CA LEU A 125 -0.48 -0.78 -3.43
C LEU A 125 -1.64 -0.89 -4.45
N LEU A 126 -1.59 -0.12 -5.54
CA LEU A 126 -2.53 -0.10 -6.66
C LEU A 126 -2.48 -1.30 -7.63
N LEU A 127 -1.41 -2.08 -7.75
CA LEU A 127 -1.30 -3.09 -8.81
C LEU A 127 -2.06 -4.40 -8.54
N LEU A 128 -2.76 -4.52 -7.40
CA LEU A 128 -3.55 -5.70 -7.04
C LEU A 128 -5.03 -5.40 -6.77
N PHE A 129 -5.51 -4.18 -7.08
CA PHE A 129 -6.93 -3.85 -6.97
C PHE A 129 -7.49 -3.51 -8.35
N PRO A 130 -8.65 -4.05 -8.74
CA PRO A 130 -9.28 -3.62 -9.97
C PRO A 130 -9.53 -2.12 -9.86
N LEU A 131 -9.28 -1.40 -10.96
CA LEU A 131 -9.52 0.05 -11.13
C LEU A 131 -11.00 0.47 -10.96
N LEU A 132 -11.87 -0.47 -10.59
CA LEU A 132 -13.25 -0.22 -10.21
C LEU A 132 -13.25 0.24 -8.75
N ALA A 133 -13.06 1.54 -8.57
CA ALA A 133 -13.61 2.23 -7.41
C ALA A 133 -15.12 1.96 -7.39
N LEU A 134 -15.54 0.95 -6.63
CA LEU A 134 -16.94 0.74 -6.28
C LEU A 134 -17.20 1.61 -5.04
N GLY A 135 -17.85 2.74 -5.23
CA GLY A 135 -18.33 3.59 -4.15
C GLY A 135 -18.23 5.08 -4.45
N ASP A 136 -19.36 5.78 -4.37
CA ASP A 136 -19.44 7.25 -4.35
C ASP A 136 -18.75 7.83 -3.09
N TRP A 137 -18.69 7.05 -2.01
CA TRP A 137 -18.06 7.45 -0.75
C TRP A 137 -16.60 7.00 -0.70
N ARG A 138 -15.69 7.96 -0.60
CA ARG A 138 -14.25 7.69 -0.45
C ARG A 138 -13.84 7.83 1.02
N MET A 139 -13.31 6.77 1.60
CA MET A 139 -12.77 6.80 2.97
C MET A 139 -11.65 7.85 3.09
N ILE A 140 -11.63 8.58 4.20
CA ILE A 140 -10.57 9.52 4.61
C ILE A 140 -9.71 8.81 5.66
N PRO A 141 -8.55 8.24 5.31
CA PRO A 141 -7.78 7.36 6.21
C PRO A 141 -7.36 8.05 7.52
N GLU A 142 -6.93 9.31 7.45
CA GLU A 142 -6.40 10.05 8.59
C GLU A 142 -7.47 10.29 9.66
N LYS A 143 -8.74 10.36 9.24
CA LYS A 143 -9.92 10.57 10.09
C LYS A 143 -10.64 9.27 10.45
N SER A 144 -10.12 8.12 10.05
CA SER A 144 -10.76 6.81 10.26
C SER A 144 -9.95 5.94 11.21
N ARG A 145 -10.62 5.12 12.01
CA ARG A 145 -10.00 4.20 12.97
C ARG A 145 -10.73 2.85 12.97
N LEU A 146 -9.93 1.79 13.10
CA LEU A 146 -10.39 0.41 13.29
C LEU A 146 -9.64 -0.15 14.50
N GLU A 147 -10.39 -0.45 15.54
CA GLU A 147 -9.88 -0.87 16.84
C GLU A 147 -10.45 -2.24 17.19
N PHE A 148 -9.68 -3.07 17.88
CA PHE A 148 -10.12 -4.37 18.37
C PHE A 148 -9.72 -4.53 19.83
N TYR A 149 -10.51 -5.27 20.59
CA TYR A 149 -10.40 -5.35 22.04
C TYR A 149 -10.45 -6.82 22.49
N PRO A 150 -9.32 -7.57 22.37
CA PRO A 150 -9.19 -8.83 23.05
C PRO A 150 -9.16 -8.61 24.57
N THR A 151 -9.49 -9.63 25.35
CA THR A 151 -9.36 -9.58 26.80
C THR A 151 -8.13 -10.37 27.26
N TRP A 152 -7.41 -9.82 28.24
CA TRP A 152 -6.35 -10.50 28.98
C TRP A 152 -6.80 -10.63 30.43
N GLU A 153 -7.01 -11.86 30.91
CA GLU A 153 -7.57 -12.13 32.25
C GLU A 153 -8.86 -11.33 32.53
N GLY A 154 -9.71 -11.24 31.50
CA GLY A 154 -10.97 -10.48 31.54
C GLY A 154 -10.83 -8.97 31.36
N GLN A 155 -9.61 -8.41 31.32
CA GLN A 155 -9.39 -6.99 31.09
C GLN A 155 -9.24 -6.68 29.60
N PRO A 156 -9.99 -5.72 29.03
CA PRO A 156 -9.89 -5.39 27.61
C PRO A 156 -8.55 -4.69 27.31
N VAL A 157 -7.82 -5.22 26.34
CA VAL A 157 -6.59 -4.63 25.80
C VAL A 157 -6.93 -3.95 24.49
N LYS A 158 -6.54 -2.69 24.31
CA LYS A 158 -6.80 -1.96 23.07
C LYS A 158 -5.78 -2.35 22.00
N GLY A 159 -6.27 -2.85 20.86
CA GLY A 159 -5.52 -3.02 19.63
C GLY A 159 -6.03 -2.10 18.51
N ILE A 160 -5.16 -1.74 17.59
CA ILE A 160 -5.47 -0.89 16.42
C ILE A 160 -4.96 -1.58 15.15
N PHE A 161 -5.70 -1.48 14.06
CA PHE A 161 -5.18 -1.77 12.73
C PHE A 161 -4.80 -0.46 12.03
N HIS A 162 -3.51 -0.22 11.82
CA HIS A 162 -3.01 1.01 11.18
C HIS A 162 -3.32 1.09 9.69
N ARG A 163 -3.57 -0.05 9.04
CA ARG A 163 -3.83 -0.14 7.59
C ARG A 163 -5.09 -0.93 7.29
N PHE A 164 -6.13 -0.20 6.88
CA PHE A 164 -7.37 -0.76 6.38
C PHE A 164 -8.00 0.17 5.35
N GLN A 165 -8.89 -0.38 4.52
CA GLN A 165 -9.61 0.35 3.50
C GLN A 165 -11.07 -0.08 3.48
N VAL A 166 -11.97 0.88 3.36
CA VAL A 166 -13.41 0.67 3.23
C VAL A 166 -13.88 1.20 1.88
N PHE A 167 -14.51 0.33 1.11
CA PHE A 167 -15.18 0.63 -0.15
C PHE A 167 -16.67 0.62 0.10
N LEU A 168 -17.32 1.77 -0.10
CA LEU A 168 -18.71 1.97 0.25
C LEU A 168 -19.48 2.65 -0.90
N ASP A 169 -20.43 1.92 -1.45
CA ASP A 169 -21.53 2.44 -2.24
C ASP A 169 -22.78 2.36 -1.36
N PHE A 170 -23.32 3.49 -0.94
CA PHE A 170 -24.39 3.51 0.05
C PHE A 170 -25.31 4.73 -0.11
N ASP A 171 -26.58 4.43 -0.35
CA ASP A 171 -27.69 5.36 -0.30
C ASP A 171 -28.56 5.02 0.92
N PRO A 172 -28.62 5.88 1.95
CA PRO A 172 -29.47 5.69 3.13
C PRO A 172 -30.96 5.49 2.83
N SER A 173 -31.45 5.98 1.68
CA SER A 173 -32.85 5.81 1.25
C SER A 173 -33.11 4.46 0.58
N HIS A 174 -32.07 3.84 0.01
CA HIS A 174 -32.09 2.54 -0.64
C HIS A 174 -30.95 1.63 -0.15
N PRO A 175 -30.88 1.33 1.16
CA PRO A 175 -29.76 0.61 1.77
C PRO A 175 -29.56 -0.79 1.18
N GLU A 176 -30.63 -1.42 0.68
CA GLU A 176 -30.61 -2.74 0.05
C GLU A 176 -29.75 -2.82 -1.22
N ARG A 177 -29.48 -1.67 -1.86
CA ARG A 177 -28.60 -1.58 -3.04
C ARG A 177 -27.14 -1.37 -2.67
N GLY A 178 -26.87 -1.03 -1.40
CA GLY A 178 -25.55 -0.67 -0.95
C GLY A 178 -24.56 -1.84 -1.05
N ARG A 179 -23.31 -1.49 -1.37
CA ARG A 179 -22.18 -2.41 -1.42
C ARG A 179 -21.13 -1.93 -0.42
N LEU A 180 -20.75 -2.81 0.50
CA LEU A 180 -19.72 -2.55 1.48
C LEU A 180 -18.66 -3.66 1.40
N ARG A 181 -17.42 -3.26 1.21
CA ARG A 181 -16.25 -4.13 1.31
C ARG A 181 -15.21 -3.50 2.20
N VAL A 182 -14.71 -4.24 3.17
CA VAL A 182 -13.65 -3.83 4.08
C VAL A 182 -12.45 -4.75 3.88
N VAL A 183 -11.28 -4.16 3.66
CA VAL A 183 -10.02 -4.89 3.55
C VAL A 183 -9.09 -4.39 4.64
N VAL A 184 -8.63 -5.30 5.49
CA VAL A 184 -7.70 -5.02 6.59
C VAL A 184 -6.39 -5.73 6.29
N ASP A 185 -5.29 -4.99 6.34
CA ASP A 185 -3.96 -5.58 6.40
C ASP A 185 -3.70 -5.97 7.85
N VAL A 186 -3.83 -7.25 8.18
CA VAL A 186 -3.74 -7.71 9.58
C VAL A 186 -2.31 -7.58 10.12
N THR A 187 -1.31 -7.48 9.25
CA THR A 187 0.10 -7.22 9.65
C THR A 187 0.31 -5.79 10.17
N SER A 188 -0.74 -4.96 10.12
CA SER A 188 -0.76 -3.62 10.72
C SER A 188 -1.36 -3.59 12.13
N ALA A 189 -1.69 -4.75 12.70
CA ALA A 189 -2.17 -4.88 14.07
C ALA A 189 -1.12 -4.37 15.06
N ASP A 190 -1.57 -3.60 16.04
CA ASP A 190 -0.73 -3.03 17.09
C ASP A 190 -1.49 -3.00 18.41
N LEU A 191 -0.99 -3.75 19.39
CA LEU A 191 -1.49 -3.82 20.77
C LEU A 191 -0.66 -2.95 21.74
N GLY A 192 0.25 -2.13 21.23
CA GLY A 192 1.10 -1.23 22.03
C GLY A 192 2.28 -1.91 22.72
N SER A 193 2.58 -3.17 22.38
CA SER A 193 3.73 -3.93 22.90
C SER A 193 4.41 -4.70 21.76
N GLU A 194 5.72 -4.52 21.59
CA GLU A 194 6.49 -5.21 20.54
C GLU A 194 6.44 -6.72 20.69
N ASP A 195 6.61 -7.24 21.91
CA ASP A 195 6.56 -8.69 22.20
C ASP A 195 5.19 -9.29 21.86
N VAL A 196 4.09 -8.58 22.20
CA VAL A 196 2.74 -9.04 21.86
C VAL A 196 2.51 -8.98 20.35
N ASN A 197 2.99 -7.92 19.69
CA ASN A 197 2.88 -7.76 18.24
C ASN A 197 3.65 -8.86 17.49
N GLU A 198 4.81 -9.28 17.99
CA GLU A 198 5.55 -10.43 17.46
C GLU A 198 4.80 -11.75 17.69
N ALA A 199 4.24 -11.96 18.88
CA ALA A 199 3.49 -13.17 19.20
C ALA A 199 2.26 -13.35 18.30
N ILE A 200 1.46 -12.29 18.09
CA ILE A 200 0.25 -12.37 17.26
C ILE A 200 0.54 -12.59 15.77
N ALA A 201 1.79 -12.38 15.33
CA ALA A 201 2.21 -12.64 13.95
C ALA A 201 2.32 -14.14 13.63
N GLY A 202 2.49 -14.97 14.67
CA GLY A 202 2.75 -16.39 14.56
C GLY A 202 1.58 -17.24 14.04
N PRO A 203 1.83 -18.52 13.71
CA PRO A 203 0.85 -19.42 13.11
C PRO A 203 -0.35 -19.73 14.02
N GLU A 204 -0.16 -19.65 15.34
CA GLU A 204 -1.25 -19.87 16.31
C GLU A 204 -2.26 -18.71 16.32
N TRP A 205 -1.81 -17.51 15.94
CA TRP A 205 -2.60 -16.28 15.96
C TRP A 205 -3.02 -15.88 14.55
N PHE A 206 -2.60 -14.72 14.04
CA PHE A 206 -3.04 -14.25 12.72
C PHE A 206 -2.31 -14.93 11.56
N ASP A 207 -1.14 -15.53 11.80
CA ASP A 207 -0.29 -16.16 10.77
C ASP A 207 -0.03 -15.20 9.60
N PHE A 208 0.68 -14.11 9.89
CA PHE A 208 0.95 -13.03 8.93
C PHE A 208 1.64 -13.52 7.65
N ALA A 209 2.40 -14.60 7.74
CA ALA A 209 3.12 -15.18 6.61
C ALA A 209 2.16 -15.71 5.53
N HIS A 210 1.07 -16.36 5.93
CA HIS A 210 0.13 -17.01 5.02
C HIS A 210 -1.16 -16.21 4.81
N PHE A 211 -1.60 -15.45 5.83
CA PHE A 211 -2.87 -14.72 5.81
C PHE A 211 -2.72 -13.24 6.17
N PRO A 212 -1.99 -12.44 5.36
CA PRO A 212 -1.73 -11.03 5.65
C PRO A 212 -2.96 -10.12 5.54
N LYS A 213 -4.13 -10.66 5.15
CA LYS A 213 -5.34 -9.87 4.91
C LYS A 213 -6.56 -10.51 5.54
N ALA A 214 -7.44 -9.65 6.06
CA ALA A 214 -8.82 -9.98 6.38
C ALA A 214 -9.75 -9.18 5.47
N VAL A 215 -10.83 -9.81 5.02
CA VAL A 215 -11.78 -9.20 4.08
C VAL A 215 -13.20 -9.45 4.57
N PHE A 216 -13.96 -8.37 4.74
CA PHE A 216 -15.41 -8.43 4.94
C PHE A 216 -16.13 -7.94 3.69
N GLU A 217 -17.08 -8.73 3.19
CA GLU A 217 -17.92 -8.37 2.05
C GLU A 217 -19.39 -8.48 2.46
N ALA A 218 -20.07 -7.33 2.47
CA ALA A 218 -21.51 -7.28 2.71
C ALA A 218 -22.27 -7.84 1.50
N GLN A 219 -23.18 -8.77 1.77
CA GLN A 219 -24.11 -9.32 0.79
C GLN A 219 -25.40 -8.51 0.75
N ARG A 220 -25.75 -7.87 1.87
CA ARG A 220 -26.94 -7.03 2.01
C ARG A 220 -26.74 -6.03 3.13
N ILE A 221 -27.26 -4.82 2.94
CA ILE A 221 -27.40 -3.84 4.01
C ILE A 221 -28.89 -3.60 4.22
N ARG A 222 -29.33 -3.58 5.48
CA ARG A 222 -30.73 -3.30 5.84
C ARG A 222 -30.81 -2.26 6.93
N LYS A 223 -31.87 -1.47 6.92
CA LYS A 223 -32.20 -0.59 8.04
C LYS A 223 -32.64 -1.41 9.25
N LYS A 224 -32.18 -1.06 10.45
CA LYS A 224 -32.56 -1.68 11.72
C LYS A 224 -32.59 -0.62 12.83
N GLY A 225 -33.79 -0.25 13.27
CA GLY A 225 -33.97 0.89 14.17
C GLY A 225 -33.45 2.19 13.54
N GLU A 226 -32.70 2.97 14.32
CA GLU A 226 -32.04 4.21 13.89
C GLU A 226 -30.74 3.99 13.08
N GLY A 227 -30.32 2.73 12.91
CA GLY A 227 -29.09 2.38 12.20
C GLY A 227 -29.32 1.36 11.07
N TYR A 228 -28.24 0.69 10.72
CA TYR A 228 -28.18 -0.30 9.66
C TYR A 228 -27.46 -1.55 10.15
N VAL A 229 -27.67 -2.66 9.44
CA VAL A 229 -26.89 -3.88 9.61
C VAL A 229 -26.39 -4.32 8.23
N ALA A 230 -25.07 -4.43 8.11
CA ALA A 230 -24.42 -5.08 6.98
C ALA A 230 -24.29 -6.58 7.27
N GLU A 231 -25.04 -7.39 6.55
CA GLU A 231 -24.97 -8.85 6.60
C GLU A 231 -24.00 -9.32 5.52
N GLY A 232 -22.91 -9.97 5.92
CA GLY A 232 -21.83 -10.29 5.00
C GLY A 232 -21.02 -11.52 5.41
N ARG A 233 -19.93 -11.73 4.68
CA ARG A 233 -18.95 -12.78 4.97
C ARG A 233 -17.63 -12.14 5.36
N LEU A 234 -17.10 -12.53 6.51
CA LEU A 234 -15.75 -12.20 6.95
C LEU A 234 -14.84 -13.38 6.64
N THR A 235 -13.79 -13.14 5.88
CA THR A 235 -12.67 -14.07 5.70
C THR A 235 -11.49 -13.57 6.51
N LEU A 236 -11.06 -14.36 7.48
CA LEU A 236 -9.96 -14.06 8.40
C LEU A 236 -9.19 -15.35 8.68
N LYS A 237 -7.85 -15.30 8.59
CA LYS A 237 -6.95 -16.47 8.71
C LYS A 237 -7.38 -17.65 7.81
N GLY A 238 -7.80 -17.35 6.58
CA GLY A 238 -8.25 -18.34 5.61
C GLY A 238 -9.64 -18.96 5.88
N VAL A 239 -10.30 -18.61 7.00
CA VAL A 239 -11.63 -19.12 7.36
C VAL A 239 -12.69 -18.06 7.05
N THR A 240 -13.77 -18.47 6.38
CA THR A 240 -14.89 -17.58 6.03
C THR A 240 -16.12 -17.87 6.88
N ARG A 241 -16.62 -16.86 7.60
CA ARG A 241 -17.83 -16.95 8.44
C ARG A 241 -18.85 -15.86 8.08
N PRO A 242 -20.16 -16.14 8.20
CA PRO A 242 -21.17 -15.08 8.12
C PRO A 242 -21.07 -14.17 9.35
N VAL A 243 -21.11 -12.86 9.13
CA VAL A 243 -21.04 -11.84 10.19
C VAL A 243 -22.09 -10.76 9.91
N SER A 244 -22.77 -10.32 10.97
CA SER A 244 -23.69 -9.18 10.93
C SER A 244 -23.05 -8.00 11.62
N VAL A 245 -22.78 -6.93 10.88
CA VAL A 245 -22.09 -5.73 11.37
C VAL A 245 -23.09 -4.59 11.50
N PRO A 246 -23.55 -4.26 12.71
CA PRO A 246 -24.40 -3.09 12.92
C PRO A 246 -23.57 -1.80 12.83
N PHE A 247 -24.14 -0.77 12.20
CA PHE A 247 -23.53 0.54 12.11
C PHE A 247 -24.57 1.66 12.09
N THR A 248 -24.17 2.85 12.52
CA THR A 248 -24.90 4.11 12.30
C THR A 248 -24.24 4.89 11.18
N TRP A 249 -25.04 5.72 10.51
CA TRP A 249 -24.59 6.58 9.42
C TRP A 249 -25.08 8.00 9.68
N GLU A 250 -24.15 8.94 9.79
CA GLU A 250 -24.42 10.36 10.04
C GLU A 250 -23.38 11.19 9.28
N ASP A 251 -23.84 12.07 8.38
CA ASP A 251 -23.00 13.04 7.64
C ASP A 251 -21.68 12.47 7.06
N GLY A 252 -21.78 11.34 6.35
CA GLY A 252 -20.60 10.71 5.74
C GLY A 252 -19.70 9.99 6.75
N ARG A 253 -20.20 9.71 7.96
CA ARG A 253 -19.46 8.99 9.01
C ARG A 253 -20.19 7.71 9.39
N MET A 254 -19.46 6.60 9.32
CA MET A 254 -19.91 5.26 9.71
C MET A 254 -19.32 4.89 11.06
N ARG A 255 -20.17 4.60 12.05
CA ARG A 255 -19.73 4.16 13.39
C ARG A 255 -20.42 2.88 13.78
N GLY A 256 -19.70 1.98 14.43
CA GLY A 256 -20.30 0.75 14.91
C GLY A 256 -19.36 -0.12 15.70
N ARG A 257 -19.92 -1.23 16.17
CA ARG A 257 -19.19 -2.25 16.90
C ARG A 257 -19.75 -3.63 16.56
N VAL A 258 -18.88 -4.62 16.53
CA VAL A 258 -19.26 -6.02 16.34
C VAL A 258 -18.42 -6.88 17.28
N VAL A 259 -19.04 -7.90 17.88
CA VAL A 259 -18.32 -8.89 18.68
C VAL A 259 -18.08 -10.11 17.81
N LEU A 260 -16.83 -10.55 17.72
CA LEU A 260 -16.41 -11.72 16.98
C LEU A 260 -15.82 -12.75 17.93
N TRP A 261 -15.95 -14.02 17.57
CA TRP A 261 -15.32 -15.12 18.31
C TRP A 261 -14.02 -15.49 17.62
N ARG A 262 -12.87 -15.29 18.28
CA ARG A 262 -11.55 -15.56 17.66
C ARG A 262 -11.38 -17.03 17.25
N THR A 263 -12.02 -17.93 17.99
CA THR A 263 -11.99 -19.38 17.76
C THR A 263 -12.73 -19.79 16.49
N ASP A 264 -13.72 -19.02 16.03
CA ASP A 264 -14.43 -19.28 14.76
C ASP A 264 -13.51 -19.20 13.54
N PHE A 265 -12.40 -18.49 13.68
CA PHE A 265 -11.35 -18.27 12.67
C PHE A 265 -10.04 -18.98 13.00
N GLY A 266 -10.01 -19.81 14.06
CA GLY A 266 -8.80 -20.51 14.48
C GLY A 266 -7.69 -19.59 14.99
N ILE A 267 -8.04 -18.43 15.56
CA ILE A 267 -7.07 -17.48 16.13
C ILE A 267 -6.88 -17.75 17.63
N GLY A 268 -5.63 -17.98 18.02
CA GLY A 268 -5.22 -18.41 19.36
C GLY A 268 -5.48 -19.91 19.54
N SER A 269 -4.73 -20.73 18.80
CA SER A 269 -4.72 -22.20 18.93
C SER A 269 -3.68 -22.66 19.97
N GLY A 270 -3.53 -23.99 20.15
CA GLY A 270 -2.51 -24.53 21.07
C GLY A 270 -2.83 -24.21 22.52
N GLU A 271 -1.86 -23.68 23.25
CA GLU A 271 -2.03 -23.25 24.65
C GLU A 271 -3.06 -22.10 24.81
N TRP A 272 -3.29 -21.34 23.73
CA TRP A 272 -4.24 -20.22 23.69
C TRP A 272 -5.67 -20.63 23.32
N ALA A 273 -5.94 -21.94 23.15
CA ALA A 273 -7.25 -22.43 22.73
C ALA A 273 -8.35 -22.28 23.80
N GLN A 274 -7.97 -22.05 25.06
CA GLN A 274 -8.88 -21.85 26.18
C GLN A 274 -9.11 -20.34 26.43
N ASP A 275 -10.20 -19.99 27.11
CA ASP A 275 -10.57 -18.61 27.44
C ASP A 275 -10.00 -18.10 28.77
N ALA A 276 -9.27 -18.95 29.51
CA ALA A 276 -8.77 -18.63 30.84
C ALA A 276 -7.87 -17.38 30.87
N THR A 277 -6.97 -17.25 29.89
CA THR A 277 -6.05 -16.11 29.79
C THR A 277 -6.51 -15.09 28.74
N ILE A 278 -6.95 -15.57 27.57
CA ILE A 278 -7.44 -14.71 26.50
C ILE A 278 -8.87 -15.10 26.14
N GLY A 279 -9.83 -14.21 26.38
CA GLY A 279 -11.23 -14.49 26.11
C GLY A 279 -11.51 -14.83 24.64
N PHE A 280 -12.61 -15.53 24.39
CA PHE A 280 -13.01 -15.87 23.02
C PHE A 280 -13.56 -14.69 22.25
N GLU A 281 -14.29 -13.81 22.95
CA GLU A 281 -14.91 -12.64 22.38
C GLU A 281 -13.88 -11.52 22.17
N VAL A 282 -13.88 -10.98 20.94
CA VAL A 282 -13.11 -9.81 20.57
C VAL A 282 -14.08 -8.77 20.04
N GLU A 283 -14.21 -7.66 20.76
CA GLU A 283 -14.99 -6.52 20.28
C GLU A 283 -14.17 -5.77 19.24
N VAL A 284 -14.76 -5.51 18.08
CA VAL A 284 -14.19 -4.67 17.02
C VAL A 284 -15.01 -3.39 16.93
N ARG A 285 -14.37 -2.24 17.08
CA ARG A 285 -14.96 -0.91 16.96
C ARG A 285 -14.42 -0.20 15.74
N PHE A 286 -15.29 0.48 15.02
CA PHE A 286 -14.90 1.26 13.86
C PHE A 286 -15.57 2.63 13.87
N ASP A 287 -14.79 3.61 13.43
CA ASP A 287 -15.22 4.97 13.18
C ASP A 287 -14.57 5.41 11.88
N VAL A 288 -15.34 5.46 10.80
CA VAL A 288 -14.84 5.66 9.45
C VAL A 288 -15.47 6.91 8.86
N ALA A 289 -14.63 7.86 8.48
CA ALA A 289 -15.06 9.07 7.82
C ALA A 289 -14.93 8.92 6.31
N PHE A 290 -15.93 9.42 5.57
CA PHE A 290 -15.95 9.42 4.12
C PHE A 290 -16.10 10.84 3.59
N SER A 291 -15.48 11.12 2.45
CA SER A 291 -15.86 12.22 1.57
C SER A 291 -16.90 11.71 0.59
N GLY A 292 -18.04 12.39 0.52
CA GLY A 292 -19.12 12.05 -0.40
C GLY A 292 -18.79 12.36 -1.86
N PRO A 293 -19.68 11.96 -2.78
CA PRO A 293 -19.68 12.41 -4.17
C PRO A 293 -19.89 13.93 -4.29
#